data_AF-A0A496VJX2-F1
#
_entry.id   AF-A0A496VJX2-F1
#
_cell.length_a   1.000
_cell.length_b   1.000
_cell.length_c   1.000
_cell.angle_alpha   90.00
_cell.angle_beta   90.00
_cell.angle_gamma   90.00
#
_symmetry.space_group_name_H-M   'P 1'
#
loop_
_entity.id
_entity.type
_entity.pdbx_description
1 polymer ?
#
loop_
_entity_poly.entity_id
_entity_poly.type
_entity_poly.pdbx_seq_one_letter_code
_entity_poly.pdbx_strand_id
1 'polypeptide(L)'
;MELLEQELVELFQHEPDKQAVSLFLNWFKQLAIHGRIDKNDYSSLEKVYTTTQEVSMLLTSLRQERQTLYPNGVTQGITKTVERGNNRGQT
;
A
#
# COMPACT_ATOMS: atom_id res chain seq x y z
N MET A 1 1.28 -4.69 11.79
CA MET A 1 0.84 -5.11 10.45
C MET A 1 0.15 -6.45 10.51
N GLU A 2 0.70 -7.47 11.18
CA GLU A 2 0.08 -8.81 11.26
C GLU A 2 -1.37 -8.84 11.77
N LEU A 3 -1.68 -8.13 12.86
CA LEU A 3 -3.05 -8.06 13.36
C LEU A 3 -4.01 -7.47 12.32
N LEU A 4 -3.65 -6.36 11.67
CA LEU A 4 -4.47 -5.73 10.65
C LEU A 4 -4.71 -6.67 9.45
N GLU A 5 -3.71 -7.43 9.05
CA GLU A 5 -3.84 -8.35 7.92
C GLU A 5 -4.76 -9.53 8.25
N GLN A 6 -4.67 -10.05 9.48
CA GLN A 6 -5.58 -11.07 9.97
C GLN A 6 -7.02 -10.56 9.99
N GLU A 7 -7.26 -9.36 10.54
CA GLU A 7 -8.59 -8.74 10.57
C GLU A 7 -9.18 -8.51 9.17
N LEU A 8 -8.34 -8.13 8.19
CA LEU A 8 -8.78 -7.94 6.81
C LEU A 8 -9.13 -9.25 6.10
N VAL A 9 -8.40 -10.32 6.42
CA VAL A 9 -8.70 -11.69 5.98
C VAL A 9 -10.01 -12.19 6.61
N GLU A 10 -10.18 -11.97 7.91
CA GLU A 10 -11.38 -12.36 8.65
C GLU A 10 -12.61 -11.57 8.17
N LEU A 11 -12.47 -10.28 7.90
CA LEU A 11 -13.51 -9.45 7.28
C LEU A 11 -13.93 -10.03 5.92
N PHE A 12 -12.96 -10.35 5.05
CA PHE A 12 -13.28 -10.96 3.77
C PHE A 12 -13.91 -12.34 3.91
N GLN A 13 -13.57 -13.12 4.93
CA GLN A 13 -14.16 -14.44 5.16
C GLN A 13 -15.63 -14.33 5.58
N HIS A 14 -15.94 -13.48 6.54
CA HIS A 14 -17.26 -13.42 7.18
C HIS A 14 -18.29 -12.59 6.43
N GLU A 15 -17.86 -11.55 5.71
CA GLU A 15 -18.80 -10.66 5.04
C GLU A 15 -19.43 -11.34 3.80
N PRO A 16 -20.75 -11.47 3.70
CA PRO A 16 -21.40 -12.10 2.55
C PRO A 16 -21.22 -11.30 1.25
N ASP A 17 -21.19 -9.96 1.35
CA ASP A 17 -20.97 -9.09 0.19
C ASP A 17 -19.48 -9.00 -0.17
N LYS A 18 -19.02 -9.98 -0.95
CA LYS A 18 -17.63 -10.01 -1.44
C LYS A 18 -17.30 -8.84 -2.36
N GLN A 19 -18.29 -8.24 -3.03
CA GLN A 19 -18.05 -7.06 -3.87
C GLN A 19 -17.72 -5.84 -3.00
N ALA A 20 -18.51 -5.59 -1.96
CA ALA A 20 -18.27 -4.49 -1.04
C ALA A 20 -16.90 -4.60 -0.35
N VAL A 21 -16.54 -5.79 0.16
CA VAL A 21 -15.21 -5.99 0.77
C VAL A 21 -14.10 -5.85 -0.26
N SER A 22 -14.29 -6.32 -1.48
CA SER A 22 -13.27 -6.17 -2.53
C SER A 22 -13.03 -4.71 -2.90
N LEU A 23 -14.09 -3.91 -2.98
CA LEU A 23 -13.98 -2.47 -3.21
C LEU A 23 -13.18 -1.79 -2.08
N PHE A 24 -13.47 -2.15 -0.83
CA PHE A 24 -12.72 -1.67 0.33
C PHE A 24 -11.24 -2.09 0.30
N LEU A 25 -10.93 -3.35 -0.02
CA LEU A 25 -9.56 -3.85 -0.11
C LEU A 25 -8.77 -3.17 -1.24
N ASN A 26 -9.42 -2.93 -2.39
CA ASN A 26 -8.79 -2.17 -3.48
C ASN A 26 -8.53 -0.72 -3.08
N TRP A 27 -9.48 -0.08 -2.39
CA TRP A 27 -9.29 1.27 -1.85
C TRP A 27 -8.13 1.32 -0.84
N PHE A 28 -8.07 0.34 0.07
CA PHE A 28 -7.00 0.23 1.06
C PHE A 28 -5.64 0.04 0.40
N LYS A 29 -5.55 -0.83 -0.62
CA LYS A 29 -4.35 -1.02 -1.44
C LYS A 29 -3.87 0.30 -2.04
N GLN A 30 -4.78 1.06 -2.66
CA GLN A 30 -4.46 2.34 -3.29
C GLN A 30 -3.88 3.34 -2.30
N LEU A 31 -4.52 3.47 -1.13
CA LEU A 31 -4.01 4.31 -0.04
C LEU A 31 -2.64 3.83 0.46
N ALA A 32 -2.46 2.51 0.57
CA ALA A 32 -1.24 1.92 1.08
C ALA A 32 -0.02 2.16 0.18
N ILE A 33 -0.21 2.12 -1.15
CA ILE A 33 0.84 2.29 -2.16
C ILE A 33 1.13 3.76 -2.44
N HIS A 34 0.10 4.54 -2.74
CA HIS A 34 0.27 5.89 -3.29
C HIS A 34 0.15 6.99 -2.22
N GLY A 35 -0.31 6.67 -1.01
CA GLY A 35 -0.59 7.65 0.05
C GLY A 35 -1.73 8.63 -0.28
N ARG A 36 -2.33 8.50 -1.46
CA ARG A 36 -3.46 9.26 -2.00
C ARG A 36 -4.18 8.40 -3.03
N ILE A 37 -5.44 8.68 -3.30
CA ILE A 37 -6.17 8.02 -4.38
C ILE A 37 -5.93 8.82 -5.65
N ASP A 38 -5.08 8.32 -6.54
CA ASP A 38 -4.93 8.92 -7.87
C ASP A 38 -6.13 8.52 -8.75
N LYS A 39 -6.70 9.47 -9.51
CA LYS A 39 -7.88 9.20 -10.35
C LYS A 39 -7.59 8.16 -11.44
N ASN A 40 -6.33 8.02 -11.84
CA ASN A 40 -5.93 7.07 -12.86
C ASN A 40 -5.92 5.61 -12.35
N ASP A 41 -5.89 5.42 -11.03
CA ASP A 41 -5.83 4.10 -10.41
C ASP A 41 -7.22 3.52 -10.09
N TYR A 42 -8.30 4.23 -10.44
CA TYR A 42 -9.67 3.78 -10.21
C TYR A 42 -10.01 2.47 -10.94
N SER A 43 -9.36 2.18 -12.06
CA SER A 43 -9.53 0.90 -12.77
C SER A 43 -9.16 -0.31 -11.91
N SER A 44 -8.27 -0.13 -10.93
CA SER A 44 -7.91 -1.19 -9.98
C SER A 44 -8.99 -1.46 -8.93
N LEU A 45 -9.97 -0.55 -8.75
CA LEU A 45 -11.13 -0.75 -7.86
C LEU A 45 -12.11 -1.80 -8.41
N GLU A 46 -12.01 -2.17 -9.69
CA GLU A 46 -12.89 -3.13 -10.35
C GLU A 46 -12.55 -4.60 -10.03
N LYS A 47 -11.38 -4.87 -9.41
CA LYS A 47 -11.01 -6.26 -9.08
C LYS A 47 -11.89 -6.79 -7.95
N VAL A 48 -12.69 -7.81 -8.23
CA VAL A 48 -13.41 -8.56 -7.18
C VAL A 48 -12.54 -9.73 -6.72
N TYR A 49 -12.18 -9.75 -5.45
CA TYR A 49 -11.51 -10.89 -4.82
C TYR A 49 -12.53 -12.00 -4.58
N THR A 50 -12.11 -13.24 -4.84
CA THR A 50 -12.98 -14.42 -4.76
C THR A 50 -12.54 -15.39 -3.68
N THR A 51 -11.27 -15.34 -3.28
CA THR A 51 -10.71 -16.24 -2.27
C THR A 51 -9.93 -15.52 -1.19
N THR A 52 -9.93 -16.09 0.01
CA THR A 52 -9.10 -15.63 1.12
C THR A 52 -7.61 -15.64 0.77
N GLN A 53 -7.16 -16.60 -0.05
CA GLN A 53 -5.78 -16.68 -0.52
C GLN A 53 -5.38 -15.44 -1.32
N GLU A 54 -6.26 -14.93 -2.19
CA GLU A 54 -5.99 -13.70 -2.95
C GLU A 54 -5.83 -12.49 -2.04
N VAL A 55 -6.65 -12.41 -0.98
CA VAL A 55 -6.56 -11.34 0.02
C VAL A 55 -5.27 -11.45 0.82
N SER A 56 -4.90 -12.65 1.28
CA SER A 56 -3.62 -12.87 1.98
C SER A 56 -2.41 -12.50 1.11
N MET A 57 -2.43 -12.83 -0.18
CA MET A 57 -1.37 -12.46 -1.11
C MET A 57 -1.28 -10.94 -1.32
N LEU A 58 -2.43 -10.26 -1.46
CA LEU A 58 -2.48 -8.79 -1.54
C LEU A 58 -1.81 -8.16 -0.31
N LEU A 59 -2.23 -8.58 0.88
CA LEU A 59 -1.73 -8.01 2.14
C LEU A 59 -0.24 -8.26 2.33
N THR A 60 0.23 -9.45 1.95
CA THR A 60 1.65 -9.80 1.94
C THR A 60 2.43 -8.89 1.00
N SER A 61 1.93 -8.64 -0.22
CA SER A 61 2.60 -7.72 -1.17
C SER A 61 2.68 -6.29 -0.66
N LEU A 62 1.62 -5.79 -0.01
CA LEU A 62 1.59 -4.45 0.57
C LEU A 62 2.61 -4.31 1.71
N ARG A 63 2.76 -5.36 2.53
CA ARG A 63 3.78 -5.41 3.59
C ARG A 63 5.19 -5.35 3.01
N GLN A 64 5.47 -6.12 1.97
CA GLN A 64 6.78 -6.15 1.31
C GLN A 64 7.11 -4.80 0.64
N GLU A 65 6.14 -4.20 -0.06
CA GLU A 65 6.31 -2.87 -0.65
C GLU A 65 6.60 -1.81 0.41
N ARG A 66 5.85 -1.81 1.53
CA ARG A 66 6.11 -0.90 2.66
C ARG A 66 7.52 -1.07 3.23
N GLN A 67 7.96 -2.32 3.43
CA GLN A 67 9.32 -2.60 3.90
C GLN A 67 10.41 -2.16 2.92
N THR A 68 10.11 -2.09 1.62
CA THR A 68 11.05 -1.65 0.58
C THR A 68 11.05 -0.13 0.41
N LEU A 69 9.88 0.50 0.50
CA LEU A 69 9.72 1.95 0.32
C LEU A 69 10.27 2.76 1.49
N TYR A 70 10.13 2.27 2.73
CA TYR A 70 10.59 3.00 3.92
C TYR A 70 12.11 3.25 3.94
N PRO A 71 12.97 2.23 3.76
CA PRO A 71 14.42 2.41 3.70
C PRO A 71 14.86 3.25 2.50
N ASN A 72 14.21 3.05 1.34
CA ASN A 72 14.53 3.80 0.12
C ASN A 72 14.18 5.28 0.27
N GLY A 73 13.03 5.60 0.87
CA GLY A 73 12.61 6.98 1.15
C GLY A 73 13.55 7.70 2.13
N VAL A 74 14.00 7.01 3.18
CA VAL A 74 15.00 7.55 4.12
C VAL A 74 16.32 7.82 3.40
N THR A 75 16.81 6.85 2.63
CA THR A 75 18.06 6.96 1.88
C THR A 75 18.03 8.13 0.88
N GLN A 76 16.94 8.25 0.11
CA GLN A 76 16.74 9.35 -0.84
C GLN A 76 16.59 10.71 -0.15
N GLY A 77 15.99 10.75 1.05
CA GLY A 77 15.90 11.97 1.85
C GLY A 77 17.29 12.44 2.30
N ILE A 78 18.09 11.52 2.82
CA ILE A 78 19.46 11.81 3.28
C ILE A 78 20.33 12.31 2.11
N THR A 79 20.33 11.62 0.97
CA THR A 79 21.12 12.05 -0.21
C THR A 79 20.71 13.44 -0.69
N LYS A 80 19.40 13.71 -0.83
CA LYS A 80 18.91 15.04 -1.21
C LYS A 80 19.30 16.15 -0.21
N THR A 81 19.33 15.85 1.09
CA THR A 81 19.78 16.82 2.10
C THR A 81 21.29 17.09 2.04
N VAL A 82 22.10 16.06 1.80
CA VAL A 82 23.56 16.21 1.64
C VAL A 82 23.89 17.01 0.38
N GLU A 83 23.25 16.71 -0.76
CA GLU A 83 23.44 17.46 -2.00
C GLU A 83 23.03 18.94 -1.86
N ARG A 84 21.89 19.22 -1.22
CA ARG A 84 21.46 20.60 -0.95
C ARG A 84 22.39 21.35 0.02
N GLY A 85 22.96 20.66 1.00
CA GLY A 85 23.96 21.23 1.91
C GLY A 85 25.25 21.60 1.20
N ASN A 86 25.75 20.71 0.33
CA ASN A 86 26.97 20.93 -0.44
C ASN A 86 26.83 22.09 -1.44
N ASN A 87 25.68 22.20 -2.10
CA ASN A 87 25.40 23.31 -3.04
C ASN A 87 25.24 24.68 -2.37
N ARG A 88 24.87 24.75 -1.08
CA ARG A 88 24.73 26.00 -0.33
C ARG A 88 26.03 26.45 0.36
N GLY A 89 26.99 25.54 0.54
CA GLY A 89 28.30 25.86 1.10
C GLY A 89 29.33 26.35 0.07
N GLN A 90 28.98 26.33 -1.23
CA GLN A 90 29.85 26.74 -2.34
C GLN A 90 29.41 28.07 -3.00
N THR A 91 28.46 28.79 -2.40
CA THR A 91 28.04 30.15 -2.78
C THR A 91 28.37 31.13 -1.67
#